data_AF-A0A9C9CAS1-F1
#
_entry.id   AF-A0A9C9CAS1-F1
#
_cell.length_a   1.000
_cell.length_b   1.000
_cell.length_c   1.000
_cell.angle_alpha   90.00
_cell.angle_beta   90.00
_cell.angle_gamma   90.00
#
_symmetry.space_group_name_H-M   'P 1'
#
loop_
_entity.id
_entity.type
_entity.pdbx_description
1 polymer ?
#
loop_
_entity_poly.entity_id
_entity_poly.type
_entity_poly.pdbx_seq_one_letter_code
_entity_poly.pdbx_strand_id
1 'polypeptide(L)'
;MGKILGFVFKPVRWVLAQIIIFIDWITRPKPLQRSPEKQAEVDKQAAKMALYHFQQCPFCVKTRRQIHRLNLKIDVRDARNDPKWNRELVEEGGRYQVPCLRIEKDDGSVEWMYESSEINDYLEKRFGE
;
A
#
# COMPACT_ATOMS: atom_id res chain seq x y z
N MET A 1 -2.02 -6.16 42.38
CA MET A 1 -2.96 -6.45 41.27
C MET A 1 -2.45 -6.06 39.87
N GLY A 2 -1.73 -4.94 39.68
CA GLY A 2 -1.37 -4.42 38.34
C GLY A 2 -0.28 -5.14 37.53
N LYS A 3 0.55 -6.01 38.14
CA LYS A 3 1.65 -6.71 37.44
C LYS A 3 1.25 -8.06 36.83
N ILE A 4 0.23 -8.74 37.37
CA ILE A 4 -0.25 -10.05 36.90
C ILE A 4 -1.08 -9.90 35.61
N LEU A 5 -1.87 -8.83 35.52
CA LEU A 5 -2.65 -8.49 34.32
C LEU A 5 -1.74 -8.21 33.11
N GLY A 6 -0.56 -7.62 33.30
CA GLY A 6 0.40 -7.41 32.20
C GLY A 6 1.07 -8.69 31.69
N PHE A 7 1.12 -9.76 32.49
CA PHE A 7 1.84 -11.00 32.17
C PHE A 7 1.00 -11.98 31.34
N VAL A 8 -0.31 -12.02 31.56
CA VAL A 8 -1.26 -12.87 30.81
C VAL A 8 -1.65 -12.25 29.45
N PHE A 9 -1.69 -10.92 29.35
CA PHE A 9 -2.11 -10.23 28.13
C PHE A 9 -1.04 -10.23 27.03
N LYS A 10 0.24 -10.39 27.38
CA LYS A 10 1.35 -10.47 26.41
C LYS A 10 1.31 -11.71 25.51
N PRO A 11 1.20 -12.96 26.03
CA PRO A 11 1.13 -14.15 25.19
C PRO A 11 -0.14 -14.17 24.34
N VAL A 12 -1.29 -13.74 24.87
CA VAL A 12 -2.54 -13.66 24.12
C VAL A 12 -2.41 -12.68 22.93
N ARG A 13 -1.87 -11.48 23.16
CA ARG A 13 -1.62 -10.52 22.06
C ARG A 13 -0.64 -11.05 21.03
N TRP A 14 0.39 -11.79 21.47
CA TRP A 14 1.35 -12.41 20.55
C TRP A 14 0.68 -13.48 19.68
N VAL A 15 -0.12 -14.39 20.26
CA VAL A 15 -0.87 -15.40 19.51
C VAL A 15 -1.85 -14.76 18.54
N LEU A 16 -2.61 -13.75 18.96
CA LEU A 16 -3.52 -13.02 18.08
C LEU A 16 -2.77 -12.37 16.90
N ALA A 17 -1.59 -11.78 17.14
CA ALA A 17 -0.77 -11.22 16.07
C ALA A 17 -0.30 -12.30 15.08
N GLN A 18 0.12 -13.48 15.56
CA GLN A 18 0.50 -14.60 14.68
C GLN A 18 -0.67 -15.10 13.84
N ILE A 19 -1.87 -15.21 14.43
CA ILE A 19 -3.08 -15.59 13.70
C ILE A 19 -3.39 -14.57 12.60
N ILE A 20 -3.31 -13.27 12.89
CA ILE A 20 -3.57 -12.22 11.90
C ILE A 20 -2.56 -12.29 10.75
N ILE A 21 -1.27 -12.50 11.04
CA ILE A 21 -0.22 -12.65 10.01
C ILE A 21 -0.49 -13.88 9.13
N PHE A 22 -0.85 -15.00 9.75
CA PHE A 22 -1.16 -16.24 9.03
C PHE A 22 -2.40 -16.08 8.14
N ILE A 23 -3.47 -15.45 8.64
CA ILE A 23 -4.68 -15.18 7.86
C ILE A 23 -4.38 -14.23 6.69
N ASP A 24 -3.62 -13.16 6.89
CA ASP A 24 -3.24 -12.27 5.79
C ASP A 24 -2.46 -13.02 4.71
N TRP A 25 -1.53 -13.90 5.09
CA TRP A 25 -0.75 -14.72 4.16
C TRP A 25 -1.63 -15.70 3.36
N ILE A 26 -2.52 -16.45 4.03
CA ILE A 26 -3.42 -17.41 3.33
C ILE A 26 -4.37 -16.69 2.38
N THR A 27 -4.94 -15.57 2.84
CA THR A 27 -5.98 -14.87 2.07
C THR A 27 -5.40 -13.99 0.97
N ARG A 28 -4.07 -13.79 0.91
CA ARG A 28 -3.45 -12.86 -0.04
C ARG A 28 -3.67 -13.37 -1.48
N PRO A 29 -4.19 -12.53 -2.39
CA PRO A 29 -4.38 -12.94 -3.77
C PRO A 29 -3.02 -13.21 -4.44
N LYS A 30 -2.96 -14.24 -5.28
CA LYS A 30 -1.76 -14.53 -6.08
C LYS A 30 -1.45 -13.35 -7.02
N PRO A 31 -0.18 -12.97 -7.20
CA PRO A 31 0.21 -11.97 -8.18
C PRO A 31 -0.12 -12.43 -9.61
N LEU A 32 -0.60 -11.50 -10.43
CA LEU A 32 -0.86 -11.66 -11.85
C LEU A 32 0.44 -12.04 -12.58
N GLN A 33 0.38 -13.10 -13.37
CA GLN A 33 1.52 -13.65 -14.09
C GLN A 33 1.53 -13.08 -15.51
N ARG A 34 2.64 -12.46 -15.91
CA ARG A 34 2.86 -11.91 -17.25
C ARG A 34 4.11 -12.51 -17.88
N SER A 35 4.25 -12.39 -19.20
CA SER A 35 5.54 -12.68 -19.84
C SER A 35 6.63 -11.75 -19.28
N PRO A 36 7.91 -12.16 -19.28
CA PRO A 36 9.00 -11.32 -18.76
C PRO A 36 9.05 -9.93 -19.41
N GLU A 37 8.79 -9.84 -20.71
CA GLU A 37 8.81 -8.58 -21.48
C GLU A 37 7.67 -7.66 -21.05
N LYS A 38 6.45 -8.21 -20.91
CA LYS A 38 5.30 -7.45 -20.42
C LYS A 38 5.49 -6.99 -18.98
N GLN A 39 6.06 -7.85 -18.13
CA GLN A 39 6.32 -7.50 -16.73
C GLN A 39 7.37 -6.39 -16.62
N ALA A 40 8.42 -6.40 -17.45
CA ALA A 40 9.42 -5.33 -17.48
C ALA A 40 8.81 -3.97 -17.85
N GLU A 41 7.88 -3.95 -18.82
CA GLU A 41 7.17 -2.74 -19.20
C GLU A 41 6.25 -2.23 -18.08
N VAL A 42 5.48 -3.13 -17.45
CA VAL A 42 4.65 -2.80 -16.29
C VAL A 42 5.50 -2.26 -15.13
N ASP A 43 6.63 -2.88 -14.84
CA ASP A 43 7.56 -2.44 -13.80
C ASP A 43 8.10 -1.04 -14.08
N LYS A 44 8.44 -0.73 -15.34
CA LYS A 44 8.89 0.60 -15.75
C LYS A 44 7.82 1.67 -15.53
N GLN A 45 6.56 1.34 -15.82
CA GLN A 45 5.43 2.25 -15.57
C GLN A 45 5.14 2.40 -14.07
N ALA A 46 5.18 1.31 -13.31
CA ALA A 46 4.96 1.32 -11.87
C ALA A 46 6.05 2.08 -11.09
N ALA A 47 7.29 2.12 -11.60
CA ALA A 47 8.39 2.87 -11.01
C ALA A 47 8.15 4.40 -10.97
N LYS A 48 7.23 4.92 -11.80
CA LYS A 48 6.80 6.32 -11.79
C LYS A 48 5.69 6.61 -10.77
N MET A 49 5.33 5.62 -9.94
CA MET A 49 4.25 5.72 -8.98
C MET A 49 4.76 5.50 -7.55
N ALA A 50 4.11 6.17 -6.59
CA ALA A 50 4.34 5.94 -5.18
C ALA A 50 3.01 5.94 -4.40
N LEU A 51 2.84 4.96 -3.51
CA LEU A 51 1.71 4.87 -2.61
C LEU A 51 2.09 5.43 -1.24
N TYR A 52 1.47 6.55 -0.86
CA TYR A 52 1.46 7.05 0.49
C TYR A 52 0.46 6.28 1.33
N HIS A 53 0.91 5.77 2.47
CA HIS A 53 0.10 4.88 3.27
C HIS A 53 0.39 4.97 4.76
N PHE A 54 -0.51 4.40 5.55
CA PHE A 54 -0.24 4.01 6.94
C PHE A 54 -0.28 2.48 7.04
N GLN A 55 0.63 1.91 7.83
CA GLN A 55 0.71 0.46 8.02
C GLN A 55 -0.62 -0.16 8.50
N GLN A 56 -1.22 0.46 9.52
CA GLN A 56 -2.42 -0.03 10.21
C GLN A 56 -3.75 0.46 9.61
N CYS A 57 -3.73 1.15 8.46
CA CYS A 57 -4.96 1.65 7.84
C CYS A 57 -5.62 0.55 6.98
N PRO A 58 -6.90 0.19 7.21
CA PRO A 58 -7.58 -0.87 6.47
C PRO A 58 -7.74 -0.52 4.97
N PHE A 59 -7.99 0.74 4.64
CA PHE A 59 -8.06 1.19 3.25
C PHE A 59 -6.70 1.09 2.54
N CYS A 60 -5.61 1.40 3.26
CA CYS A 60 -4.26 1.20 2.73
C CYS A 60 -3.94 -0.29 2.54
N VAL A 61 -4.38 -1.17 3.45
CA VAL A 61 -4.23 -2.63 3.28
C VAL A 61 -4.95 -3.09 2.01
N LYS A 62 -6.19 -2.60 1.77
CA LYS A 62 -6.95 -2.90 0.55
C LYS A 62 -6.16 -2.53 -0.71
N THR A 63 -5.61 -1.32 -0.78
CA THR A 63 -4.82 -0.87 -1.94
C THR A 63 -3.50 -1.62 -2.10
N ARG A 64 -2.76 -1.89 -1.00
CA ARG A 64 -1.54 -2.72 -1.07
C ARG A 64 -1.81 -4.13 -1.59
N ARG A 65 -2.94 -4.72 -1.23
CA ARG A 65 -3.35 -6.04 -1.72
C ARG A 65 -3.68 -6.02 -3.21
N GLN A 66 -4.26 -4.92 -3.71
CA GLN A 66 -4.51 -4.73 -5.14
C GLN A 66 -3.19 -4.56 -5.92
N ILE A 67 -2.25 -3.75 -5.42
CA ILE A 67 -0.90 -3.60 -5.99
C ILE A 67 -0.18 -4.96 -6.06
N HIS A 68 -0.24 -5.75 -4.99
CA HIS A 68 0.32 -7.10 -4.95
C HIS A 68 -0.35 -8.03 -5.95
N ARG A 69 -1.69 -8.04 -6.01
CA ARG A 69 -2.44 -8.87 -6.97
C ARG A 69 -2.07 -8.52 -8.41
N LEU A 70 -1.92 -7.25 -8.73
CA LEU A 70 -1.53 -6.80 -10.06
C LEU A 70 -0.03 -6.95 -10.36
N ASN A 71 0.75 -7.44 -9.40
CA ASN A 71 2.19 -7.61 -9.48
C ASN A 71 2.92 -6.31 -9.88
N LEU A 72 2.62 -5.21 -9.18
CA LEU A 72 3.18 -3.89 -9.48
C LEU A 72 4.30 -3.53 -8.50
N LYS A 73 5.44 -3.08 -9.04
CA LYS A 73 6.58 -2.55 -8.26
C LYS A 73 6.42 -1.05 -7.98
N ILE A 74 5.42 -0.70 -7.18
CA ILE A 74 5.16 0.67 -6.74
C ILE A 74 5.90 0.95 -5.43
N ASP A 75 6.54 2.10 -5.31
CA ASP A 75 7.19 2.56 -4.07
C ASP A 75 6.13 2.80 -2.97
N VAL A 76 6.40 2.41 -1.73
CA VAL A 76 5.43 2.48 -0.63
C VAL A 76 6.00 3.35 0.50
N ARG A 77 5.38 4.52 0.71
CA ARG A 77 5.91 5.61 1.55
C ARG A 77 5.06 5.80 2.81
N ASP A 78 5.64 5.53 3.98
CA ASP A 78 4.95 5.65 5.27
C ASP A 78 4.86 7.11 5.74
N ALA A 79 3.77 7.77 5.40
CA ALA A 79 3.54 9.19 5.73
C ALA A 79 3.19 9.44 7.22
N ARG A 80 3.05 8.39 8.03
CA ARG A 80 2.82 8.53 9.48
C ARG A 80 4.12 8.56 10.25
N ASN A 81 5.06 7.68 9.90
CA ASN A 81 6.29 7.48 10.65
C ASN A 81 7.50 8.19 10.03
N ASP A 82 7.40 8.65 8.78
CA ASP A 82 8.46 9.40 8.11
C ASP A 82 8.04 10.87 7.89
N PRO A 83 8.68 11.84 8.57
CA PRO A 83 8.39 13.25 8.40
C PRO A 83 8.59 13.76 6.97
N LYS A 84 9.49 13.14 6.19
CA LYS A 84 9.72 13.52 4.79
C LYS A 84 8.48 13.26 3.95
N TRP A 85 7.95 12.04 4.01
CA TRP A 85 6.76 11.64 3.25
C TRP A 85 5.49 12.30 3.78
N ASN A 86 5.43 12.57 5.08
CA ASN A 86 4.38 13.39 5.66
C ASN A 86 4.34 14.78 5.02
N ARG A 87 5.50 15.46 4.98
CA ARG A 87 5.63 16.79 4.40
C ARG A 87 5.28 16.79 2.91
N GLU A 88 5.85 15.89 2.11
CA GLU A 88 5.57 15.80 0.67
C GLU A 88 4.07 15.58 0.41
N LEU A 89 3.42 14.67 1.14
CA LEU A 89 1.98 14.42 1.01
C LEU A 89 1.12 15.67 1.31
N VAL A 90 1.50 16.45 2.32
CA VAL A 90 0.73 17.64 2.72
C VAL A 90 1.02 18.83 1.80
N GLU A 91 2.28 19.09 1.49
CA GLU A 91 2.70 20.26 0.70
C GLU A 91 2.41 20.07 -0.79
N GLU A 92 2.67 18.88 -1.35
CA GLU A 92 2.48 18.61 -2.78
C GLU A 92 1.14 17.91 -3.06
N GLY A 93 0.77 16.94 -2.23
CA GLY A 93 -0.52 16.24 -2.36
C GLY A 93 -1.71 17.03 -1.81
N GLY A 94 -1.46 18.08 -1.02
CA GLY A 94 -2.45 19.04 -0.53
C GLY A 94 -3.26 18.60 0.70
N ARG A 95 -3.17 17.34 1.15
CA ARG A 95 -3.97 16.82 2.28
C ARG A 95 -3.25 15.71 3.03
N TYR A 96 -3.35 15.70 4.36
CA TYR A 96 -2.90 14.57 5.18
C TYR A 96 -3.93 13.42 5.17
N GLN A 97 -4.08 12.76 4.01
CA GLN A 97 -5.05 11.69 3.79
C GLN A 97 -4.38 10.48 3.10
N VAL A 98 -4.73 9.27 3.51
CA VAL A 98 -4.24 8.02 2.89
C VAL A 98 -5.39 7.01 2.69
N PRO A 99 -5.27 6.06 1.73
CA PRO A 99 -4.19 5.95 0.75
C PRO A 99 -4.19 7.09 -0.25
N CYS A 100 -3.00 7.46 -0.72
CA CYS A 100 -2.82 8.40 -1.83
C CYS A 100 -1.79 7.84 -2.80
N LEU A 101 -2.12 7.79 -4.09
CA LEU A 101 -1.23 7.36 -5.16
C LEU A 101 -0.71 8.61 -5.89
N ARG A 102 0.61 8.82 -5.82
CA ARG A 102 1.33 9.80 -6.65
C ARG A 102 1.69 9.13 -7.97
N ILE A 103 1.39 9.78 -9.09
CA ILE A 103 1.67 9.30 -10.44
C ILE A 103 2.44 10.38 -11.20
N GLU A 104 3.64 10.06 -11.64
CA GLU A 104 4.42 10.92 -12.52
C GLU A 104 4.12 10.61 -13.99
N LYS A 105 3.68 11.63 -14.73
CA LYS A 105 3.36 11.53 -16.16
C LYS A 105 4.59 11.77 -17.02
N ASP A 106 4.52 11.37 -18.28
CA ASP A 106 5.64 11.51 -19.22
C ASP A 106 5.98 12.97 -19.55
N ASP A 107 5.03 13.89 -19.36
CA ASP A 107 5.24 15.34 -19.51
C ASP A 107 5.86 16.00 -18.27
N GLY A 108 6.19 15.23 -17.24
CA GLY A 108 6.76 15.70 -15.98
C GLY A 108 5.74 16.22 -14.97
N SER A 109 4.44 16.24 -15.31
CA SER A 109 3.39 16.58 -14.35
C SER A 109 3.16 15.45 -13.34
N VAL A 110 2.73 15.82 -12.13
CA VAL A 110 2.44 14.87 -11.05
C VAL A 110 0.96 14.93 -10.73
N GLU A 111 0.32 13.77 -10.77
CA GLU A 111 -1.07 13.59 -10.35
C GLU A 111 -1.14 12.89 -8.99
N TRP A 112 -2.05 13.36 -8.14
CA TRP A 112 -2.29 12.82 -6.80
C TRP A 112 -3.71 12.29 -6.73
N MET A 113 -3.84 10.96 -6.60
CA MET A 113 -5.11 10.27 -6.56
C MET A 113 -5.40 9.78 -5.14
N TYR A 114 -6.52 10.21 -4.58
CA TYR A 114 -7.01 9.78 -3.27
C TYR A 114 -8.11 8.73 -3.44
N GLU A 115 -8.70 8.31 -2.33
CA GLU A 115 -9.77 7.30 -2.25
C GLU A 115 -9.35 5.91 -2.71
N SER A 116 -9.36 4.96 -1.76
CA SER A 116 -8.88 3.60 -2.03
C SER A 116 -9.63 2.89 -3.17
N SER A 117 -10.91 3.18 -3.38
CA SER A 117 -11.68 2.63 -4.52
C SER A 117 -11.18 3.17 -5.85
N GLU A 118 -11.02 4.48 -5.98
CA GLU A 118 -10.57 5.13 -7.22
C GLU A 118 -9.17 4.67 -7.59
N ILE A 119 -8.25 4.62 -6.61
CA ILE A 119 -6.90 4.10 -6.80
C ILE A 119 -6.94 2.65 -7.31
N ASN A 120 -7.76 1.79 -6.70
CA ASN A 120 -7.81 0.38 -7.10
C ASN A 120 -8.41 0.20 -8.50
N ASP A 121 -9.45 0.97 -8.83
CA ASP A 121 -10.09 0.95 -10.14
C ASP A 121 -9.15 1.47 -11.22
N TYR A 122 -8.37 2.52 -10.92
CA TYR A 122 -7.34 3.05 -11.80
C TYR A 122 -6.27 1.98 -12.10
N LEU A 123 -5.71 1.37 -11.04
CA LEU A 123 -4.70 0.33 -11.19
C LEU A 123 -5.25 -0.87 -11.96
N GLU A 124 -6.51 -1.25 -11.73
CA GLU A 124 -7.16 -2.33 -12.48
C GLU A 124 -7.33 -1.99 -13.95
N LYS A 125 -7.87 -0.82 -14.27
CA LYS A 125 -8.08 -0.42 -15.68
C LYS A 125 -6.77 -0.30 -16.44
N ARG A 126 -5.68 0.08 -15.75
CA ARG A 126 -4.38 0.30 -16.39
C ARG A 126 -3.54 -0.97 -16.51
N PHE A 127 -3.60 -1.86 -15.52
CA PHE A 127 -2.70 -3.01 -15.41
C PHE A 127 -3.40 -4.37 -15.27
N GLY A 128 -4.71 -4.37 -15.05
CA GLY A 128 -5.54 -5.56 -15.20
C GLY A 128 -5.49 -6.03 -16.66
N GLU A 129 -5.47 -7.35 -16.85
CA GLU A 129 -5.52 -7.97 -18.17
C GLU A 129 -6.90 -7.83 -18.82
#